data_AF-A0A2U9IWC4-F1
#
_entry.id   AF-A0A2U9IWC4-F1
#
_cell.length_a   1.000
_cell.length_b   1.000
_cell.length_c   1.000
_cell.angle_alpha   90.00
_cell.angle_beta   90.00
_cell.angle_gamma   90.00
#
_symmetry.space_group_name_H-M   'P 1'
#
loop_
_entity.id
_entity.type
_entity.pdbx_description
1 polymer ?
#
loop_
_entity_poly.entity_id
_entity_poly.type
_entity_poly.pdbx_seq_one_letter_code
_entity_poly.pdbx_strand_id
1 'polypeptide(L)'
;MIIKPSIQWQATPSLRAPFIYWKDVIVILENPSKVLVVDAWREQLGRYKAPPQVSIFKFTYKIGQVDDESTKYLECIADTLQTKLKPLIVRKYECKDVVVIL
;
A
#
# COMPACT_ATOMS: atom_id res chain seq x y z
N MET A 1 -0.03 3.00 -21.34
CA MET A 1 1.30 2.49 -20.95
C MET A 1 1.13 1.26 -20.05
N ILE A 2 1.84 0.16 -20.32
CA ILE A 2 1.76 -1.06 -19.52
C ILE A 2 2.99 -1.12 -18.61
N ILE A 3 2.80 -1.39 -17.32
CA ILE A 3 3.88 -1.59 -16.35
C ILE A 3 3.73 -2.93 -15.63
N LYS A 4 4.87 -3.54 -15.26
CA LYS A 4 4.92 -4.79 -14.49
C LYS A 4 5.88 -4.60 -13.31
N PRO A 5 5.40 -3.99 -12.22
CA PRO A 5 6.25 -3.65 -11.09
C PRO A 5 6.70 -4.91 -10.33
N SER A 6 7.93 -4.88 -9.82
CA SER A 6 8.40 -5.79 -8.79
C SER A 6 8.11 -5.19 -7.42
N ILE A 7 7.43 -5.95 -6.55
CA ILE A 7 7.09 -5.48 -5.20
C ILE A 7 7.70 -6.42 -4.16
N GLN A 8 8.55 -5.88 -3.30
CA GLN A 8 9.11 -6.57 -2.16
C GLN A 8 8.24 -6.32 -0.93
N TRP A 9 7.66 -7.39 -0.38
CA TRP A 9 6.73 -7.30 0.74
C TRP A 9 7.41 -7.61 2.07
N GLN A 10 7.06 -6.83 3.09
CA GLN A 10 7.44 -7.06 4.49
C GLN A 10 6.21 -6.91 5.38
N ALA A 11 6.04 -7.80 6.36
CA ALA A 11 4.93 -7.75 7.30
C ALA A 11 5.43 -7.43 8.72
N THR A 12 4.76 -6.51 9.41
CA THR A 12 5.08 -6.12 10.79
C THR A 12 3.84 -5.73 11.58
N PRO A 13 3.71 -6.13 12.85
CA PRO A 13 2.58 -5.71 13.69
C PRO A 13 2.65 -4.22 14.09
N SER A 14 3.81 -3.57 13.96
CA SER A 14 3.96 -2.15 14.29
C SER A 14 5.06 -1.49 13.45
N LEU A 15 4.87 -0.21 13.13
CA LEU A 15 5.86 0.60 12.40
C LEU A 15 6.99 1.01 13.36
N ARG A 16 8.13 0.32 13.26
CA ARG A 16 9.37 0.61 13.99
C ARG A 16 10.55 0.69 13.01
N ALA A 17 11.74 1.04 13.50
CA ALA A 17 12.94 0.95 12.68
C ALA A 17 13.15 -0.49 12.15
N PRO A 18 13.56 -0.66 10.88
CA PRO A 18 13.92 0.38 9.91
C PRO A 18 12.73 0.97 9.13
N PHE A 19 11.55 0.36 9.20
CA PHE A 19 10.38 0.69 8.37
C PHE A 19 9.93 2.14 8.47
N ILE A 20 10.06 2.79 9.64
CA ILE A 20 9.66 4.18 9.83
C ILE A 20 10.37 5.17 8.89
N TYR A 21 11.55 4.81 8.37
CA TYR A 21 12.33 5.65 7.47
C TYR A 21 12.00 5.42 5.99
N TRP A 22 11.23 4.38 5.68
CA TRP A 22 10.89 4.02 4.30
C TRP A 22 9.95 5.05 3.69
N LYS A 23 10.11 5.30 2.39
CA LYS A 23 9.31 6.20 1.55
C LYS A 23 8.85 5.47 0.30
N ASP A 24 7.88 6.03 -0.40
CA ASP A 24 7.37 5.50 -1.66
C ASP A 24 6.96 4.02 -1.57
N VAL A 25 6.14 3.72 -0.56
CA VAL A 25 5.71 2.35 -0.25
C VAL A 25 4.22 2.18 -0.43
N ILE A 26 3.82 0.95 -0.76
CA ILE A 26 2.44 0.49 -0.59
C ILE A 26 2.26 0.04 0.85
N VAL A 27 1.20 0.50 1.49
CA VAL A 27 0.81 0.09 2.84
C VAL A 27 -0.50 -0.67 2.75
N ILE A 28 -0.48 -1.93 3.13
CA ILE A 28 -1.67 -2.76 3.28
C ILE A 28 -1.90 -2.96 4.77
N LEU A 29 -3.08 -2.58 5.25
CA LEU A 29 -3.52 -2.92 6.59
C LEU A 29 -4.41 -4.14 6.46
N GLU A 30 -4.02 -5.25 7.07
CA GLU A 30 -4.76 -6.50 6.97
C GLU A 30 -4.79 -7.24 8.30
N ASN A 31 -5.77 -8.13 8.44
CA ASN A 31 -5.81 -9.11 9.50
C ASN A 31 -6.06 -10.49 8.87
N PRO A 32 -6.04 -11.60 9.64
CA PRO A 32 -6.19 -12.93 9.08
C PRO A 32 -7.47 -13.16 8.27
N SER A 33 -8.50 -12.33 8.47
CA SER A 33 -9.80 -12.50 7.83
C SER A 33 -10.04 -11.58 6.63
N LYS A 34 -9.37 -10.42 6.56
CA LYS A 34 -9.64 -9.41 5.53
C LYS A 34 -8.54 -8.37 5.39
N VAL A 35 -8.48 -7.80 4.19
CA VAL A 35 -7.74 -6.56 3.92
C VAL A 35 -8.63 -5.37 4.30
N LEU A 36 -8.09 -4.46 5.10
CA LEU A 36 -8.80 -3.28 5.58
C LEU A 36 -8.58 -2.08 4.64
N VAL A 37 -7.32 -1.84 4.26
CA VAL A 37 -6.89 -0.66 3.49
C VAL A 37 -5.72 -1.06 2.60
N VAL A 38 -5.66 -0.47 1.39
CA VAL A 38 -4.46 -0.43 0.55
C VAL A 38 -4.18 1.04 0.22
N ASP A 39 -3.08 1.56 0.74
CA ASP A 39 -2.66 2.95 0.58
C ASP A 39 -1.33 3.05 -0.19
N ALA A 40 -1.22 4.02 -1.10
CA ALA A 40 0.07 4.48 -1.61
C ALA A 40 0.61 5.58 -0.68
N TRP A 41 1.84 5.43 -0.17
CA TRP A 41 2.44 6.36 0.78
C TRP A 41 3.79 6.89 0.28
N ARG A 42 3.83 8.19 0.01
CA ARG A 42 5.01 8.90 -0.54
C ARG A 42 5.98 9.38 0.54
N GLU A 43 5.46 9.72 1.72
CA GLU A 43 6.28 10.25 2.81
C GLU A 43 6.98 9.15 3.62
N GLN A 44 7.74 9.55 4.64
CA GLN A 44 8.27 8.61 5.61
C GLN A 44 7.14 7.85 6.30
N LEU A 45 7.25 6.54 6.35
CA LEU A 45 6.20 5.67 6.90
C LEU A 45 5.96 5.93 8.39
N GLY A 46 6.93 6.46 9.13
CA GLY A 46 6.72 6.88 10.53
C GLY A 46 5.67 7.98 10.70
N ARG A 47 5.30 8.70 9.63
CA ARG A 47 4.22 9.70 9.62
C ARG A 47 2.88 9.13 9.18
N TYR A 48 2.85 7.90 8.70
CA TYR A 48 1.63 7.27 8.22
C TYR A 48 0.63 7.11 9.37
N LYS A 49 -0.59 7.59 9.13
CA LYS A 49 -1.71 7.42 10.04
C LYS A 49 -2.75 6.58 9.33
N ALA A 50 -3.03 5.42 9.90
CA ALA A 50 -4.11 4.57 9.43
C ALA A 50 -5.45 5.33 9.45
N PRO A 51 -6.37 5.07 8.50
CA PRO A 51 -7.68 5.70 8.52
C PRO A 51 -8.39 5.50 9.87
N PRO A 52 -9.05 6.52 10.44
CA PRO A 52 -9.70 6.39 11.75
C PRO A 52 -10.69 5.22 11.82
N GLN A 53 -11.34 4.90 10.71
CA GLN A 53 -12.32 3.83 10.60
C GLN A 53 -11.71 2.44 10.82
N VAL A 54 -10.40 2.24 10.61
CA VAL A 54 -9.75 0.95 10.88
C VAL A 54 -9.26 0.78 12.30
N SER A 55 -9.28 1.84 13.12
CA SER A 55 -8.74 1.82 14.50
C SER A 55 -9.42 0.81 15.43
N ILE A 56 -10.67 0.44 15.11
CA ILE A 56 -11.43 -0.58 15.84
C ILE A 56 -10.94 -2.02 15.57
N PHE A 57 -10.16 -2.23 14.51
CA PHE A 57 -9.65 -3.54 14.15
C PHE A 57 -8.21 -3.69 14.65
N LYS A 58 -7.86 -4.90 15.11
CA LYS A 58 -6.45 -5.30 15.16
C LYS A 58 -6.00 -5.63 13.73
N PHE A 59 -4.86 -5.08 13.33
CA PHE A 59 -4.28 -5.29 12.01
C PHE A 59 -2.75 -5.32 12.06
N THR A 60 -2.19 -5.89 11.01
CA THR A 60 -0.76 -5.92 10.70
C THR A 60 -0.50 -5.00 9.52
N TYR A 61 0.67 -4.38 9.49
CA TYR A 61 1.16 -3.64 8.35
C TYR A 61 1.86 -4.59 7.40
N LYS A 62 1.41 -4.66 6.15
CA LYS A 62 2.14 -5.28 5.05
C LYS A 62 2.61 -4.18 4.11
N ILE A 63 3.92 -3.98 4.07
CA ILE A 63 4.59 -2.86 3.43
C ILE A 63 5.24 -3.38 2.15
N GLY A 64 4.93 -2.77 1.01
CA GLY A 64 5.47 -3.11 -0.30
C GLY A 64 6.41 -2.01 -0.78
N GLN A 65 7.69 -2.34 -0.97
CA GLN A 65 8.62 -1.48 -1.72
C GLN A 65 8.58 -1.86 -3.19
N VAL A 66 8.38 -0.86 -4.04
CA VAL A 66 8.34 -1.02 -5.49
C VAL A 66 9.72 -0.71 -6.06
N ASP A 67 10.08 -1.30 -7.20
CA ASP A 67 11.26 -0.86 -7.96
C ASP A 67 11.22 0.66 -8.31
N ASP A 68 12.41 1.24 -8.49
CA ASP A 68 12.59 2.68 -8.71
C ASP A 68 11.85 3.16 -9.98
N GLU A 69 11.81 2.33 -11.03
CA GLU A 69 11.16 2.68 -12.31
C GLU A 69 9.64 2.80 -12.18
N SER A 70 9.05 1.96 -11.34
CA SER A 70 7.60 1.88 -11.14
C SER A 70 7.11 2.75 -9.98
N THR A 71 8.03 3.32 -9.19
CA THR A 71 7.71 4.21 -8.07
C THR A 71 6.83 5.40 -8.50
N LYS A 72 7.02 5.94 -9.71
CA LYS A 72 6.15 7.01 -10.25
C LYS A 72 4.68 6.60 -10.46
N TYR A 73 4.37 5.31 -10.41
CA TYR A 73 3.02 4.76 -10.59
C TYR A 73 2.44 4.14 -9.31
N LEU A 74 3.02 4.43 -8.15
CA LEU A 74 2.64 3.86 -6.85
C LEU A 74 1.12 3.88 -6.61
N GLU A 75 0.45 4.99 -6.91
CA GLU A 75 -1.00 5.15 -6.76
C GLU A 75 -1.78 4.20 -7.66
N CYS A 76 -1.31 3.96 -8.89
CA CYS A 76 -1.96 3.03 -9.82
C CYS A 76 -1.68 1.56 -9.50
N ILE A 77 -0.52 1.29 -8.92
CA ILE A 77 -0.22 -0.01 -8.34
C ILE A 77 -1.15 -0.26 -7.15
N ALA A 78 -1.32 0.72 -6.26
CA ALA A 78 -2.26 0.65 -5.15
C ALA A 78 -3.70 0.43 -5.64
N ASP A 79 -4.15 1.18 -6.65
CA ASP A 79 -5.51 1.04 -7.20
C ASP A 79 -5.76 -0.36 -7.79
N THR A 80 -4.77 -0.90 -8.50
CA THR A 80 -4.83 -2.26 -9.03
C THR A 80 -4.88 -3.29 -7.89
N LEU A 81 -4.10 -3.09 -6.83
CA LEU A 81 -4.15 -3.93 -5.63
C LEU A 81 -5.51 -3.83 -4.93
N GLN A 82 -6.13 -2.65 -4.85
CA GLN A 82 -7.47 -2.49 -4.28
C GLN A 82 -8.50 -3.34 -5.03
N THR A 83 -8.44 -3.33 -6.37
CA THR A 83 -9.36 -4.11 -7.20
C THR A 83 -9.23 -5.61 -6.95
N LYS A 84 -8.00 -6.10 -6.76
CA LYS A 84 -7.71 -7.52 -6.50
C LYS A 84 -8.05 -7.93 -5.06
N LEU A 85 -7.63 -7.13 -4.09
CA LEU A 85 -7.69 -7.47 -2.66
C LEU A 85 -9.01 -7.07 -2.00
N LYS A 86 -9.79 -6.20 -2.64
CA LYS A 86 -11.13 -5.74 -2.19
C LYS A 86 -11.11 -5.28 -0.72
N PRO A 87 -10.31 -4.24 -0.39
CA PRO A 87 -10.22 -3.75 0.97
C PRO A 87 -11.56 -3.18 1.45
N LEU A 88 -11.76 -3.20 2.77
CA LEU A 88 -12.96 -2.62 3.40
C LEU A 88 -13.09 -1.12 3.10
N ILE A 89 -11.96 -0.41 3.05
CA ILE A 89 -11.89 1.01 2.74
C ILE A 89 -11.13 1.18 1.43
N VAL A 90 -11.79 1.79 0.47
CA VAL A 90 -11.26 2.05 -0.87
C VAL A 90 -10.87 3.52 -0.99
N ARG A 91 -9.62 3.78 -1.36
CA ARG A 91 -9.14 5.09 -1.79
C ARG A 91 -9.41 5.30 -3.26
N LYS A 92 -9.57 6.55 -3.67
CA LYS A 92 -9.67 6.93 -5.08
C LYS A 92 -8.31 7.43 -5.54
N TYR A 93 -7.76 6.80 -6.56
CA TYR A 93 -6.55 7.23 -7.24
C TYR A 93 -6.89 7.59 -8.69
N GLU A 94 -6.28 8.64 -9.23
CA GLU A 94 -6.48 9.04 -10.61
C GLU A 94 -5.40 8.41 -11.50
N CYS A 95 -5.77 7.31 -12.16
CA CYS A 95 -4.88 6.57 -13.05
C CYS A 95 -5.35 6.71 -14.49
N LYS A 96 -4.78 7.68 -15.22
CA LYS A 96 -5.06 7.89 -16.64
C LYS A 96 -4.09 7.07 -17.49
N ASP A 97 -4.64 6.20 -18.33
CA ASP A 97 -3.90 5.48 -19.38
C ASP A 97 -2.73 4.58 -18.92
N VAL A 98 -2.71 4.17 -17.63
CA VAL A 98 -1.73 3.23 -17.07
C VAL A 98 -2.40 1.89 -16.78
N VAL A 99 -1.85 0.82 -17.35
CA VAL A 99 -2.27 -0.56 -17.09
C VAL A 99 -1.17 -1.23 -16.26
N VAL A 100 -1.50 -1.62 -15.04
CA VAL A 100 -0.57 -2.32 -14.14
C VAL A 100 -0.86 -3.82 -14.17
N ILE A 101 0.18 -4.62 -14.42
CA ILE A 101 0.10 -6.08 -14.36
C ILE A 101 0.84 -6.54 -13.11
N LEU A 102 0.07 -7.05 -12.15
CA LEU A 102 0.52 -7.60 -10.85
C LEU A 102 0.34 -9.11 -10.79
#